data_AF-A0A2T3FJU5-F1
#
_entry.id   AF-A0A2T3FJU5-F1
#
_cell.length_a   1.000
_cell.length_b   1.000
_cell.length_c   1.000
_cell.angle_alpha   90.00
_cell.angle_beta   90.00
_cell.angle_gamma   90.00
#
_symmetry.space_group_name_H-M   'P 1'
#
loop_
_entity.id
_entity.type
_entity.pdbx_description
1 polymer ?
#
loop_
_entity_poly.entity_id
_entity_poly.type
_entity_poly.pdbx_seq_one_letter_code
_entity_poly.pdbx_strand_id
1 'polypeptide(L)'
;MNNSKIEDMIDKMLVKNNTSSEYEVSKDAMKSYLMYPCCSVGWYIEGNKLKSCAEGYELTADIITSIKKPLNDFLESINEEKIYKDGSVIVNCICENKKVICEEITPYLKSFATVYYFIGNMMPVKCSFSPGAYGADNWKYKMTRILEFYKIDSKNDKDKRGQNNNWPDWLINHSGLNKNAFIKNNYLMDCFCDDTFEECKFFIDSKYQEAHKYDNRLIFGKEREENIELMKKWIIRNTKIIIQRSYRILNKFDKEWDVEHENEVREICKYIFKKSGIKEKDIEEYVVSLF
;
A
#
# COMPACT_ATOMS: atom_id res chain seq x y z
N MET A 1 -19.72 -8.87 -13.14
CA MET A 1 -18.73 -9.08 -14.24
C MET A 1 -18.41 -10.57 -14.33
N ASN A 2 -18.03 -11.18 -15.47
CA ASN A 2 -17.69 -12.62 -15.48
C ASN A 2 -16.37 -12.85 -14.71
N ASN A 3 -16.29 -13.91 -13.89
CA ASN A 3 -15.12 -14.26 -13.06
C ASN A 3 -13.80 -14.27 -13.85
N SER A 4 -13.82 -14.75 -15.10
CA SER A 4 -12.63 -14.77 -15.96
C SER A 4 -12.07 -13.37 -16.26
N LYS A 5 -12.91 -12.33 -16.41
CA LYS A 5 -12.45 -10.94 -16.60
C LYS A 5 -11.84 -10.39 -15.30
N ILE A 6 -12.44 -10.70 -14.16
CA ILE A 6 -11.92 -10.28 -12.84
C ILE A 6 -10.56 -10.94 -12.57
N GLU A 7 -10.43 -12.23 -12.87
CA GLU A 7 -9.18 -12.98 -12.70
C GLU A 7 -8.06 -12.43 -13.58
N ASP A 8 -8.34 -12.12 -14.86
CA ASP A 8 -7.37 -11.48 -15.75
C ASP A 8 -6.92 -10.10 -15.23
N MET A 9 -7.83 -9.31 -14.67
CA MET A 9 -7.49 -8.02 -14.06
C MET A 9 -6.62 -8.20 -12.82
N ILE A 10 -6.98 -9.11 -11.92
CA ILE A 10 -6.19 -9.43 -10.73
C ILE A 10 -4.78 -9.89 -11.12
N ASP A 11 -4.68 -10.74 -12.14
CA ASP A 11 -3.41 -11.23 -12.65
C ASP A 11 -2.51 -10.13 -13.20
N LYS A 12 -3.09 -9.10 -13.83
CA LYS A 12 -2.37 -7.90 -14.31
C LYS A 12 -1.96 -6.95 -13.18
N MET A 13 -2.72 -6.91 -12.09
CA MET A 13 -2.39 -6.10 -10.91
C MET A 13 -1.29 -6.73 -10.06
N LEU A 14 -1.21 -8.06 -10.06
CA LEU A 14 -0.19 -8.80 -9.35
C LEU A 14 1.15 -8.59 -10.04
N VAL A 15 2.15 -8.24 -9.24
CA VAL A 15 3.54 -8.32 -9.67
C VAL A 15 3.94 -9.80 -9.69
N LYS A 16 3.45 -10.57 -10.69
CA LYS A 16 3.78 -12.00 -10.92
C LYS A 16 5.26 -12.12 -11.31
N ASN A 17 6.05 -13.15 -10.94
CA ASN A 17 5.85 -14.48 -10.34
C ASN A 17 5.06 -15.50 -11.20
N ASN A 18 5.57 -15.79 -12.40
CA ASN A 18 5.19 -16.97 -13.19
C ASN A 18 6.38 -17.89 -13.52
N THR A 19 7.58 -17.61 -13.00
CA THR A 19 8.80 -18.31 -13.37
C THR A 19 9.62 -18.65 -12.12
N SER A 20 10.30 -19.80 -12.13
CA SER A 20 11.25 -20.20 -11.08
C SER A 20 12.60 -19.48 -11.21
N SER A 21 12.74 -18.52 -12.13
CA SER A 21 13.97 -17.78 -12.39
C SER A 21 13.92 -16.42 -11.72
N GLU A 22 14.77 -16.20 -10.73
CA GLU A 22 14.92 -14.93 -10.00
C GLU A 22 15.14 -13.72 -10.92
N TYR A 23 15.79 -13.95 -12.08
CA TYR A 23 16.00 -12.94 -13.11
C TYR A 23 14.69 -12.49 -13.78
N GLU A 24 13.85 -13.42 -14.20
CA GLU A 24 12.56 -13.11 -14.84
C GLU A 24 11.58 -12.50 -13.82
N VAL A 25 11.59 -12.98 -12.57
CA VAL A 25 10.83 -12.39 -11.47
C VAL A 25 11.21 -10.93 -11.24
N SER A 26 12.51 -10.65 -11.20
CA SER A 26 13.03 -9.29 -11.04
C SER A 26 12.59 -8.41 -12.21
N LYS A 27 12.68 -8.92 -13.44
CA LYS A 27 12.32 -8.19 -14.66
C LYS A 27 10.83 -7.86 -14.74
N ASP A 28 9.95 -8.80 -14.41
CA ASP A 28 8.50 -8.56 -14.40
C ASP A 28 8.09 -7.57 -13.30
N ALA A 29 8.74 -7.62 -12.14
CA ALA A 29 8.60 -6.58 -11.13
C ALA A 29 9.03 -5.20 -11.63
N MET A 30 10.14 -5.10 -12.35
CA MET A 30 10.57 -3.83 -12.95
C MET A 30 9.61 -3.32 -14.03
N LYS A 31 9.03 -4.19 -14.85
CA LYS A 31 8.00 -3.80 -15.85
C LYS A 31 6.77 -3.20 -15.17
N SER A 32 6.39 -3.73 -14.01
CA SER A 32 5.28 -3.18 -13.23
C SER A 32 5.54 -1.73 -12.79
N TYR A 33 6.79 -1.38 -12.49
CA TYR A 33 7.18 0.00 -12.18
C TYR A 33 7.09 0.94 -13.37
N LEU A 34 7.26 0.46 -14.60
CA LEU A 34 7.04 1.26 -15.81
C LEU A 34 5.56 1.65 -16.01
N MET A 35 4.62 1.01 -15.32
CA MET A 35 3.22 1.43 -15.33
C MET A 35 2.98 2.72 -14.55
N TYR A 36 3.92 3.14 -13.70
CA TYR A 36 3.81 4.38 -12.94
C TYR A 36 4.25 5.55 -13.83
N PRO A 37 3.44 6.62 -13.93
CA PRO A 37 3.79 7.79 -14.71
C PRO A 37 5.15 8.39 -14.33
N CYS A 38 5.53 8.38 -13.05
CA CYS A 38 6.84 8.84 -12.58
C CYS A 38 8.03 8.02 -13.10
N CYS A 39 7.80 6.80 -13.59
CA CYS A 39 8.83 5.93 -14.17
C CYS A 39 8.63 5.70 -15.68
N SER A 40 7.58 6.28 -16.27
CA SER A 40 7.20 6.03 -17.67
C SER A 40 8.10 6.70 -18.71
N VAL A 41 8.90 7.69 -18.31
CA VAL A 41 9.81 8.44 -19.20
C VAL A 41 11.20 8.46 -18.60
N GLY A 42 12.20 8.09 -19.40
CA GLY A 42 13.61 8.15 -19.00
C GLY A 42 14.06 7.02 -18.09
N TRP A 43 13.34 5.89 -18.03
CA TRP A 43 13.76 4.69 -17.33
C TRP A 43 13.81 3.49 -18.27
N TYR A 44 14.82 2.63 -18.10
CA TYR A 44 15.00 1.41 -18.89
C TYR A 44 15.46 0.25 -18.02
N ILE A 45 15.12 -0.97 -18.43
CA ILE A 45 15.55 -2.18 -17.72
C ILE A 45 16.93 -2.57 -18.22
N GLU A 46 17.90 -2.65 -17.32
CA GLU A 46 19.23 -3.20 -17.58
C GLU A 46 19.51 -4.35 -16.61
N GLY A 47 19.61 -5.57 -17.14
CA GLY A 47 19.72 -6.77 -16.31
C GLY A 47 18.49 -6.96 -15.43
N ASN A 48 18.68 -7.02 -14.11
CA ASN A 48 17.64 -7.13 -13.09
C ASN A 48 17.30 -5.78 -12.41
N LYS A 49 17.67 -4.66 -13.03
CA LYS A 49 17.51 -3.32 -12.44
C LYS A 49 16.76 -2.38 -13.38
N LEU A 50 15.97 -1.49 -12.79
CA LEU A 50 15.36 -0.37 -13.51
C LEU A 50 16.24 0.87 -13.30
N LYS A 51 16.87 1.35 -14.38
CA LYS A 51 17.83 2.45 -14.36
C LYS A 51 17.30 3.71 -15.04
N SER A 52 17.68 4.85 -14.50
CA SER A 52 17.38 6.16 -15.10
C SER A 52 18.34 6.48 -16.24
N CYS A 53 17.82 7.12 -17.28
CA CYS A 53 18.60 7.77 -18.35
C CYS A 53 19.39 8.98 -17.82
N ALA A 54 18.95 9.59 -16.72
CA ALA A 54 19.69 10.63 -16.02
C ALA A 54 20.54 10.00 -14.91
N GLU A 55 21.85 9.86 -15.18
CA GLU A 55 22.95 9.59 -14.24
C GLU A 55 22.70 8.59 -13.09
N GLY A 56 22.65 7.29 -13.42
CA GLY A 56 23.06 6.22 -12.50
C GLY A 56 22.10 5.85 -11.36
N TYR A 57 20.85 6.30 -11.39
CA TYR A 57 19.86 5.92 -10.39
C TYR A 57 19.25 4.54 -10.64
N GLU A 58 19.09 3.75 -9.57
CA GLU A 58 18.38 2.46 -9.55
C GLU A 58 17.11 2.60 -8.71
N LEU A 59 15.96 2.14 -9.23
CA LEU A 59 14.71 2.09 -8.46
C LEU A 59 14.63 0.83 -7.63
N THR A 60 14.24 1.00 -6.38
CA THR A 60 13.75 -0.07 -5.51
C THR A 60 12.23 0.06 -5.37
N ALA A 61 11.53 -1.01 -5.01
CA ALA A 61 10.18 -0.85 -4.51
C ALA A 61 10.17 -0.81 -3.00
N ASP A 62 9.36 0.11 -2.50
CA ASP A 62 9.00 0.17 -1.12
C ASP A 62 7.54 -0.24 -0.95
N ILE A 63 7.25 -1.00 0.12
CA ILE A 63 5.91 -1.46 0.43
C ILE A 63 5.17 -0.31 1.14
N ILE A 64 4.07 0.13 0.56
CA ILE A 64 3.26 1.22 1.10
C ILE A 64 2.61 0.77 2.42
N THR A 65 2.02 -0.42 2.46
CA THR A 65 1.39 -0.97 3.67
C THR A 65 2.10 -2.25 4.12
N SER A 66 2.90 -2.14 5.19
CA SER A 66 3.53 -3.28 5.86
C SER A 66 2.57 -3.95 6.85
N ILE A 67 2.65 -5.28 6.97
CA ILE A 67 1.81 -6.06 7.90
C ILE A 67 2.51 -6.41 9.22
N LYS A 68 3.84 -6.47 9.22
CA LYS A 68 4.64 -7.05 10.32
C LYS A 68 4.35 -6.41 11.67
N LYS A 69 4.43 -5.08 11.74
CA LYS A 69 4.22 -4.33 12.98
C LYS A 69 2.75 -4.33 13.43
N PRO A 70 1.77 -3.94 12.58
CA PRO A 70 0.34 -4.05 12.91
C PRO A 70 -0.06 -5.41 13.46
N LEU A 71 0.41 -6.49 12.84
CA LEU A 71 0.11 -7.85 13.26
C LEU A 71 0.74 -8.19 14.61
N ASN A 72 2.01 -7.82 14.84
CA ASN A 72 2.68 -8.10 16.11
C ASN A 72 2.10 -7.29 17.27
N ASP A 73 1.72 -6.03 17.02
CA ASP A 73 1.03 -5.18 18.01
C ASP A 73 -0.36 -5.80 18.34
N PHE A 74 -1.06 -6.34 17.34
CA PHE A 74 -2.32 -7.08 17.53
C PHE A 74 -2.14 -8.36 18.36
N LEU A 75 -1.16 -9.20 18.01
CA LEU A 75 -0.92 -10.47 18.69
C LEU A 75 -0.60 -10.26 20.17
N GLU A 76 0.22 -9.25 20.47
CA GLU A 76 0.48 -8.85 21.86
C GLU A 76 -0.81 -8.48 22.60
N SER A 77 -1.70 -7.72 21.95
CA SER A 77 -2.96 -7.27 22.57
C SER A 77 -3.95 -8.39 22.90
N ILE A 78 -3.77 -9.57 22.30
CA ILE A 78 -4.60 -10.75 22.56
C ILE A 78 -3.82 -11.87 23.26
N ASN A 79 -2.63 -11.57 23.80
CA ASN A 79 -1.72 -12.51 24.48
C ASN A 79 -1.25 -13.69 23.60
N GLU A 80 -1.10 -13.45 22.31
CA GLU A 80 -0.57 -14.43 21.34
C GLU A 80 0.92 -14.18 21.03
N GLU A 81 1.62 -15.21 20.57
CA GLU A 81 3.05 -15.14 20.26
C GLU A 81 3.32 -14.25 19.03
N LYS A 82 4.17 -13.23 19.21
CA LYS A 82 4.66 -12.36 18.13
C LYS A 82 5.41 -13.14 17.06
N ILE A 83 5.27 -12.70 15.81
CA ILE A 83 5.97 -13.25 14.66
C ILE A 83 7.14 -12.34 14.29
N TYR A 84 8.34 -12.71 14.72
CA TYR A 84 9.59 -11.99 14.42
C TYR A 84 10.18 -12.39 13.06
N LYS A 85 9.35 -12.41 12.02
CA LYS A 85 9.75 -12.67 10.63
C LYS A 85 9.45 -11.46 9.75
N ASP A 86 10.04 -11.42 8.57
CA ASP A 86 9.78 -10.34 7.62
C ASP A 86 8.37 -10.43 7.02
N GLY A 87 7.85 -9.29 6.57
CA GLY A 87 6.49 -9.19 6.05
C GLY A 87 6.22 -10.17 4.90
N SER A 88 7.18 -10.35 4.01
CA SER A 88 7.15 -11.35 2.93
C SER A 88 6.97 -12.78 3.45
N VAL A 89 7.69 -13.14 4.51
CA VAL A 89 7.61 -14.47 5.11
C VAL A 89 6.26 -14.67 5.82
N ILE A 90 5.77 -13.65 6.51
CA ILE A 90 4.43 -13.67 7.12
C ILE A 90 3.36 -13.89 6.05
N VAL A 91 3.41 -13.14 4.95
CA VAL A 91 2.47 -13.25 3.83
C VAL A 91 2.52 -14.63 3.18
N ASN A 92 3.71 -15.16 2.91
CA ASN A 92 3.86 -16.51 2.36
C ASN A 92 3.26 -17.57 3.30
N CYS A 93 3.51 -17.48 4.61
CA CYS A 93 2.92 -18.40 5.58
C CYS A 93 1.38 -18.36 5.58
N ILE A 94 0.78 -17.17 5.42
CA ILE A 94 -0.67 -16.99 5.30
C ILE A 94 -1.20 -17.62 4.01
N CYS A 95 -0.57 -17.32 2.87
CA CYS A 95 -0.98 -17.84 1.56
C CYS A 95 -0.89 -19.37 1.47
N GLU A 96 0.17 -19.95 2.03
CA GLU A 96 0.39 -21.41 2.01
C GLU A 96 -0.36 -22.15 3.12
N ASN A 97 -1.20 -21.45 3.91
CA ASN A 97 -1.89 -21.99 5.08
C ASN A 97 -0.97 -22.72 6.09
N LYS A 98 0.30 -22.29 6.18
CA LYS A 98 1.30 -22.95 7.03
C LYS A 98 1.14 -22.64 8.52
N LYS A 99 0.49 -21.53 8.85
CA LYS A 99 0.21 -21.12 10.24
C LYS A 99 -1.14 -20.42 10.30
N VAL A 100 -2.05 -20.93 11.14
CA VAL A 100 -3.22 -20.17 11.59
C VAL A 100 -2.74 -19.24 12.70
N ILE A 101 -2.97 -17.95 12.53
CA ILE A 101 -2.49 -16.92 13.48
C ILE A 101 -3.58 -16.62 14.52
N CYS A 102 -4.81 -16.38 14.06
CA CYS A 102 -6.03 -16.26 14.85
C CYS A 102 -7.20 -16.53 13.90
N GLU A 103 -8.08 -17.47 14.24
CA GLU A 103 -9.12 -17.95 13.32
C GLU A 103 -10.05 -16.81 12.87
N GLU A 104 -10.39 -15.91 13.79
CA GLU A 104 -11.33 -14.81 13.55
C GLU A 104 -10.81 -13.78 12.55
N ILE A 105 -9.48 -13.60 12.43
CA ILE A 105 -8.87 -12.66 11.48
C ILE A 105 -8.22 -13.36 10.27
N THR A 106 -8.12 -14.68 10.27
CA THR A 106 -7.43 -15.44 9.21
C THR A 106 -7.99 -15.17 7.80
N PRO A 107 -9.33 -15.15 7.58
CA PRO A 107 -9.88 -14.79 6.27
C PRO A 107 -9.48 -13.38 5.79
N TYR A 108 -9.37 -12.44 6.72
CA TYR A 108 -8.98 -11.06 6.43
C TYR A 108 -7.48 -10.98 6.10
N LEU A 109 -6.63 -11.67 6.88
CA LEU A 109 -5.20 -11.77 6.59
C LEU A 109 -4.95 -12.37 5.20
N LYS A 110 -5.74 -13.38 4.80
CA LYS A 110 -5.69 -13.96 3.44
C LYS A 110 -6.04 -12.96 2.35
N SER A 111 -7.05 -12.10 2.56
CA SER A 111 -7.40 -11.07 1.58
C SER A 111 -6.28 -10.04 1.41
N PHE A 112 -5.64 -9.65 2.51
CA PHE A 112 -4.50 -8.73 2.44
C PHE A 112 -3.26 -9.37 1.82
N ALA A 113 -2.95 -10.61 2.21
CA ALA A 113 -1.85 -11.38 1.64
C ALA A 113 -1.97 -11.55 0.12
N THR A 114 -3.21 -11.70 -0.38
CA THR A 114 -3.51 -11.76 -1.82
C THR A 114 -3.07 -10.51 -2.57
N VAL A 115 -3.25 -9.33 -1.97
CA VAL A 115 -2.95 -8.04 -2.63
C VAL A 115 -1.59 -7.47 -2.26
N TYR A 116 -0.84 -8.14 -1.37
CA TYR A 116 0.39 -7.60 -0.79
C TYR A 116 1.43 -7.20 -1.84
N TYR A 117 1.53 -7.98 -2.92
CA TYR A 117 2.44 -7.74 -4.05
C TYR A 117 1.71 -7.17 -5.28
N PHE A 118 0.59 -6.49 -5.10
CA PHE A 118 0.00 -5.74 -6.20
C PHE A 118 0.78 -4.45 -6.44
N ILE A 119 0.78 -3.98 -7.68
CA ILE A 119 1.32 -2.66 -8.05
C ILE A 119 0.76 -1.55 -7.15
N GLY A 120 -0.50 -1.63 -6.72
CA GLY A 120 -1.06 -0.65 -5.79
C GLY A 120 -0.42 -0.60 -4.40
N ASN A 121 0.29 -1.64 -3.95
CA ASN A 121 1.01 -1.62 -2.67
C ASN A 121 2.50 -1.31 -2.83
N MET A 122 3.02 -1.35 -4.06
CA MET A 122 4.41 -1.04 -4.36
C MET A 122 4.54 0.45 -4.70
N MET A 123 5.65 1.07 -4.32
CA MET A 123 6.02 2.40 -4.78
C MET A 123 7.46 2.38 -5.29
N PRO A 124 7.70 2.73 -6.56
CA PRO A 124 9.05 2.85 -7.09
C PRO A 124 9.71 4.08 -6.47
N VAL A 125 10.85 3.87 -5.83
CA VAL A 125 11.54 4.91 -5.05
C VAL A 125 13.05 4.81 -5.26
N LYS A 126 13.71 5.97 -5.22
CA LYS A 126 15.17 6.05 -5.20
C LYS A 126 15.62 5.67 -3.79
N CYS A 127 15.98 4.39 -3.62
CA CYS A 127 16.29 3.68 -2.37
C CYS A 127 15.14 3.54 -1.35
N SER A 128 15.19 2.47 -0.55
CA SER A 128 14.19 2.18 0.48
C SER A 128 14.02 3.37 1.43
N PHE A 129 12.77 3.69 1.76
CA PHE A 129 12.47 4.69 2.77
C PHE A 129 13.01 4.22 4.12
N SER A 130 13.87 5.01 4.77
CA SER A 130 14.22 4.70 6.15
C SER A 130 12.96 4.87 6.99
N PRO A 131 12.45 3.83 7.66
CA PRO A 131 11.36 4.02 8.61
C PRO A 131 11.87 5.05 9.63
N GLY A 132 11.11 6.12 9.83
CA GLY A 132 11.47 7.13 10.82
C GLY A 132 11.57 6.52 12.21
N ALA A 133 12.00 7.32 13.18
CA ALA A 133 11.86 6.95 14.59
C ALA A 133 10.42 6.46 14.86
N TYR A 134 10.27 5.47 15.74
CA TYR A 134 8.99 4.83 16.13
C TYR A 134 8.38 3.79 15.17
N GLY A 135 9.13 3.32 14.16
CA GLY A 135 8.74 2.13 13.39
C GLY A 135 7.57 2.38 12.42
N ALA A 136 7.51 3.58 11.86
CA ALA A 136 6.41 4.07 11.02
C ALA A 136 6.53 3.61 9.55
N ASP A 137 6.71 2.31 9.30
CA ASP A 137 6.69 1.73 7.94
C ASP A 137 5.24 1.50 7.47
N ASN A 138 4.50 2.60 7.32
CA ASN A 138 3.13 2.60 6.81
C ASN A 138 2.89 3.78 5.87
N TRP A 139 1.87 3.62 5.03
CA TRP A 139 1.54 4.54 3.96
C TRP A 139 1.28 5.95 4.45
N LYS A 140 0.55 6.10 5.57
CA LYS A 140 0.22 7.42 6.10
C LYS A 140 1.48 8.17 6.49
N TYR A 141 2.44 7.52 7.15
CA TYR A 141 3.70 8.19 7.51
C TYR A 141 4.46 8.61 6.25
N LYS A 142 4.55 7.73 5.25
CA LYS A 142 5.17 8.04 3.95
C LYS A 142 4.47 9.23 3.28
N MET A 143 3.13 9.24 3.26
CA MET A 143 2.34 10.35 2.71
C MET A 143 2.51 11.65 3.50
N THR A 144 2.50 11.62 4.83
CA THR A 144 2.76 12.80 5.67
C THR A 144 4.13 13.39 5.38
N ARG A 145 5.17 12.55 5.22
CA ARG A 145 6.53 13.01 4.88
C ARG A 145 6.60 13.62 3.48
N ILE A 146 5.85 13.07 2.53
CA ILE A 146 5.69 13.67 1.19
C ILE A 146 4.99 15.04 1.30
N LEU A 147 3.93 15.17 2.10
CA LEU A 147 3.24 16.46 2.30
C LEU A 147 4.13 17.49 2.99
N GLU A 148 4.86 17.10 4.03
CA GLU A 148 5.82 17.96 4.73
C GLU A 148 6.86 18.50 3.76
N PHE A 149 7.35 17.65 2.84
CA PHE A 149 8.26 18.08 1.77
C PHE A 149 7.65 19.21 0.92
N TYR A 150 6.39 19.10 0.50
CA TYR A 150 5.71 20.14 -0.29
C TYR A 150 5.31 21.39 0.53
N LYS A 151 5.33 21.32 1.87
CA LYS A 151 5.08 22.47 2.77
C LYS A 151 6.32 23.32 3.05
N ILE A 152 7.53 22.79 2.81
CA ILE A 152 8.78 23.53 3.05
C ILE A 152 9.04 24.48 1.88
N ASP A 153 9.06 25.79 2.17
CA ASP A 153 9.33 26.82 1.18
C ASP A 153 10.78 26.69 0.66
N SER A 154 10.90 26.32 -0.61
CA SER A 154 12.08 25.67 -1.22
C SER A 154 13.40 26.47 -1.23
N LYS A 155 13.40 27.73 -0.78
CA LYS A 155 14.56 28.62 -0.92
C LYS A 155 15.51 28.67 0.28
N ASN A 156 15.05 28.46 1.52
CA ASN A 156 15.86 28.78 2.71
C ASN A 156 16.14 27.62 3.68
N ASP A 157 15.59 26.43 3.47
CA ASP A 157 15.71 25.31 4.42
C ASP A 157 16.29 24.04 3.75
N LYS A 158 17.57 24.10 3.36
CA LYS A 158 18.31 22.88 2.94
C LYS A 158 18.67 21.98 4.13
N ASP A 159 18.87 22.57 5.31
CA ASP A 159 19.36 21.86 6.49
C ASP A 159 18.27 21.07 7.25
N LYS A 160 16.98 21.40 7.07
CA LYS A 160 15.85 20.63 7.64
C LYS A 160 15.49 19.35 6.88
N ARG A 161 16.14 19.07 5.75
CA ARG A 161 15.79 17.92 4.87
C ARG A 161 16.33 16.57 5.39
N GLY A 162 17.18 16.59 6.43
CA GLY A 162 17.72 15.38 7.06
C GLY A 162 18.82 14.70 6.24
N GLN A 163 19.49 13.69 6.81
CA GLN A 163 20.66 13.07 6.18
C GLN A 163 20.35 12.04 5.07
N ASN A 164 19.08 11.71 4.82
CA ASN A 164 18.64 10.75 3.78
C ASN A 164 17.79 11.43 2.68
N ASN A 165 18.36 12.45 2.02
CA ASN A 165 17.72 13.37 1.05
C ASN A 165 17.28 12.78 -0.30
N ASN A 166 17.33 11.45 -0.50
CA ASN A 166 17.10 10.86 -1.82
C ASN A 166 15.66 10.98 -2.32
N TRP A 167 14.67 10.97 -1.43
CA TRP A 167 13.26 11.09 -1.79
C TRP A 167 12.85 12.53 -2.13
N PRO A 168 13.10 13.56 -1.30
CA PRO A 168 12.87 14.95 -1.67
C PRO A 168 13.45 15.32 -3.03
N ASP A 169 14.72 14.99 -3.28
CA ASP A 169 15.38 15.31 -4.56
C ASP A 169 14.78 14.51 -5.73
N TRP A 170 14.41 13.24 -5.50
CA TRP A 170 13.69 12.43 -6.50
C TRP A 170 12.30 13.01 -6.82
N LEU A 171 11.54 13.44 -5.80
CA LEU A 171 10.22 14.08 -5.95
C LEU A 171 10.32 15.39 -6.75
N ILE A 172 11.28 16.26 -6.41
CA ILE A 172 11.53 17.52 -7.15
C ILE A 172 11.79 17.22 -8.64
N ASN A 173 12.67 16.26 -8.91
CA ASN A 173 13.09 15.97 -10.28
C ASN A 173 11.98 15.34 -11.14
N HIS A 174 10.98 14.68 -10.54
CA HIS A 174 9.92 13.97 -11.29
C HIS A 174 8.60 14.73 -11.37
N SER A 175 8.18 15.42 -10.30
CA SER A 175 6.88 16.11 -10.26
C SER A 175 7.00 17.62 -10.01
N GLY A 176 8.22 18.15 -9.94
CA GLY A 176 8.46 19.53 -9.56
C GLY A 176 7.96 19.81 -8.15
N LEU A 177 7.57 21.06 -7.90
CA LEU A 177 7.00 21.50 -6.61
C LEU A 177 5.46 21.42 -6.57
N ASN A 178 4.83 20.70 -7.51
CA ASN A 178 3.38 20.58 -7.58
C ASN A 178 2.88 19.30 -6.88
N LYS A 179 2.48 19.45 -5.61
CA LYS A 179 1.89 18.39 -4.77
C LYS A 179 0.75 17.65 -5.47
N ASN A 180 -0.21 18.38 -6.05
CA ASN A 180 -1.41 17.77 -6.64
C ASN A 180 -1.06 16.95 -7.88
N ALA A 181 -0.12 17.45 -8.70
CA ALA A 181 0.39 16.69 -9.83
C ALA A 181 1.09 15.41 -9.36
N PHE A 182 1.91 15.47 -8.31
CA PHE A 182 2.54 14.26 -7.76
C PHE A 182 1.51 13.22 -7.31
N ILE A 183 0.50 13.63 -6.55
CA ILE A 183 -0.53 12.72 -6.01
C ILE A 183 -1.33 12.07 -7.13
N LYS A 184 -1.82 12.85 -8.10
CA LYS A 184 -2.60 12.33 -9.24
C LYS A 184 -1.75 11.43 -10.14
N ASN A 185 -0.54 11.87 -10.50
CA ASN A 185 0.37 11.10 -11.35
C ASN A 185 0.87 9.80 -10.71
N ASN A 186 0.75 9.63 -9.39
CA ASN A 186 1.14 8.40 -8.69
C ASN A 186 -0.06 7.60 -8.15
N TYR A 187 -1.27 7.98 -8.57
CA TYR A 187 -2.53 7.33 -8.17
C TYR A 187 -2.71 7.23 -6.64
N LEU A 188 -2.35 8.29 -5.93
CA LEU A 188 -2.39 8.34 -4.45
C LEU A 188 -3.67 8.97 -3.90
N MET A 189 -4.64 9.35 -4.74
CA MET A 189 -5.85 10.08 -4.33
C MET A 189 -6.64 9.35 -3.25
N ASP A 190 -6.74 8.01 -3.31
CA ASP A 190 -7.50 7.22 -2.34
C ASP A 190 -6.87 7.22 -0.93
N CYS A 191 -5.65 7.76 -0.78
CA CYS A 191 -5.00 8.01 0.50
C CYS A 191 -5.45 9.31 1.20
N PHE A 192 -6.26 10.17 0.56
CA PHE A 192 -6.60 11.52 1.05
C PHE A 192 -8.10 11.74 1.26
N CYS A 193 -8.47 12.54 2.26
CA CYS A 193 -9.87 12.81 2.62
C CYS A 193 -10.65 13.51 1.51
N ASP A 194 -9.98 14.35 0.75
CA ASP A 194 -10.55 15.21 -0.29
C ASP A 194 -9.52 15.52 -1.39
N ASP A 195 -9.95 16.29 -2.38
CA ASP A 195 -9.16 16.74 -3.52
C ASP A 195 -8.18 17.89 -3.19
N THR A 196 -8.24 18.45 -1.99
CA THR A 196 -7.24 19.41 -1.50
C THR A 196 -5.93 18.72 -1.16
N PHE A 197 -5.98 17.42 -0.87
CA PHE A 197 -4.84 16.60 -0.48
C PHE A 197 -4.04 17.20 0.69
N GLU A 198 -4.70 17.85 1.63
CA GLU A 198 -4.08 18.39 2.84
C GLU A 198 -4.07 17.37 3.97
N GLU A 199 -5.05 16.47 3.98
CA GLU A 199 -5.23 15.47 5.02
C GLU A 199 -5.31 14.06 4.43
N CYS A 200 -4.44 13.18 4.90
CA CYS A 200 -4.52 11.75 4.58
C CYS A 200 -5.76 11.15 5.24
N LYS A 201 -6.52 10.28 4.53
CA LYS A 201 -7.66 9.56 5.10
C LYS A 201 -7.24 8.88 6.40
N PHE A 202 -7.78 9.35 7.52
CA PHE A 202 -7.58 8.70 8.80
C PHE A 202 -8.65 7.63 8.97
N PHE A 203 -8.22 6.39 8.94
CA PHE A 203 -9.16 5.28 8.92
C PHE A 203 -9.38 4.62 10.29
N ILE A 204 -8.60 4.94 11.32
CA ILE A 204 -8.82 4.32 12.64
C ILE A 204 -9.75 5.21 13.47
N ASP A 205 -10.64 4.58 14.23
CA ASP A 205 -11.67 5.23 15.03
C ASP A 205 -11.09 6.31 15.97
N SER A 206 -11.84 7.38 16.23
CA SER A 206 -11.39 8.51 17.04
C SER A 206 -11.02 8.12 18.46
N LYS A 207 -11.60 7.03 18.98
CA LYS A 207 -11.26 6.44 20.28
C LYS A 207 -9.80 6.02 20.44
N TYR A 208 -9.06 5.82 19.35
CA TYR A 208 -7.66 5.39 19.37
C TYR A 208 -6.70 6.50 18.91
N GLN A 209 -7.16 7.76 18.84
CA GLN A 209 -6.38 8.91 18.36
C GLN A 209 -5.47 9.54 19.43
N GLU A 210 -5.72 9.35 20.72
CA GLU A 210 -5.16 10.26 21.74
C GLU A 210 -3.67 10.08 22.05
N ALA A 211 -2.99 9.02 21.60
CA ALA A 211 -1.61 8.83 22.07
C ALA A 211 -0.57 9.67 21.32
N HIS A 212 -0.62 9.85 20.00
CA HIS A 212 0.49 10.54 19.30
C HIS A 212 0.09 11.11 17.93
N LYS A 213 0.22 12.43 17.78
CA LYS A 213 -0.03 13.21 16.55
C LYS A 213 0.80 12.78 15.33
N TYR A 214 1.80 11.92 15.51
CA TYR A 214 2.75 11.45 14.50
C TYR A 214 2.92 9.92 14.47
N ASP A 215 2.18 9.18 15.29
CA ASP A 215 2.33 7.73 15.42
C ASP A 215 1.11 7.02 14.87
N ASN A 216 1.31 6.33 13.75
CA ASN A 216 0.26 5.54 13.09
C ASN A 216 0.21 4.10 13.61
N ARG A 217 0.66 3.87 14.85
CA ARG A 217 0.48 2.60 15.55
C ARG A 217 -1.01 2.31 15.72
N LEU A 218 -1.41 1.07 15.42
CA LEU A 218 -2.70 0.57 15.89
C LEU A 218 -2.60 0.49 17.42
N ILE A 219 -3.42 1.28 18.10
CA ILE A 219 -3.53 1.21 19.55
C ILE A 219 -4.61 0.20 19.85
N PHE A 220 -4.21 -0.92 20.45
CA PHE A 220 -5.13 -1.94 20.90
C PHE A 220 -5.51 -1.69 22.36
N GLY A 221 -6.79 -1.84 22.67
CA GLY A 221 -7.33 -1.74 24.02
C GLY A 221 -7.13 -3.01 24.83
N LYS A 222 -7.83 -3.11 25.96
CA LYS A 222 -7.83 -4.31 26.81
C LYS A 222 -8.80 -5.39 26.33
N GLU A 223 -9.84 -5.00 25.62
CA GLU A 223 -10.91 -5.90 25.20
C GLU A 223 -10.54 -6.64 23.91
N ARG A 224 -10.46 -7.98 23.99
CA ARG A 224 -10.07 -8.84 22.87
C ARG A 224 -10.97 -8.66 21.65
N GLU A 225 -12.29 -8.61 21.86
CA GLU A 225 -13.26 -8.49 20.77
C GLU A 225 -13.14 -7.16 20.02
N GLU A 226 -12.92 -6.06 20.76
CA GLU A 226 -12.68 -4.74 20.16
C GLU A 226 -11.38 -4.74 19.33
N ASN A 227 -10.32 -5.37 19.84
CA ASN A 227 -9.04 -5.48 19.14
C ASN A 227 -9.14 -6.30 17.85
N ILE A 228 -9.90 -7.40 17.88
CA ILE A 228 -10.18 -8.21 16.69
C ILE A 228 -10.92 -7.38 15.65
N GLU A 229 -11.96 -6.65 16.06
CA GLU A 229 -12.74 -5.84 15.13
C GLU A 229 -11.92 -4.69 14.55
N LEU A 230 -11.10 -4.05 15.38
CA LEU A 230 -10.16 -3.02 14.95
C LEU A 230 -9.17 -3.58 13.90
N MET A 231 -8.61 -4.75 14.14
CA MET A 231 -7.67 -5.38 13.22
C MET A 231 -8.35 -5.77 11.90
N LYS A 232 -9.56 -6.35 11.94
CA LYS A 232 -10.36 -6.64 10.73
C LYS A 232 -10.59 -5.39 9.90
N LYS A 233 -11.05 -4.30 10.52
CA LYS A 233 -11.28 -3.02 9.86
C LYS A 233 -9.98 -2.47 9.25
N TRP A 234 -8.86 -2.55 9.96
CA TRP A 234 -7.57 -2.15 9.40
C TRP A 234 -7.18 -2.97 8.18
N ILE A 235 -7.32 -4.29 8.24
CA ILE A 235 -6.97 -5.21 7.15
C ILE A 235 -7.84 -4.94 5.91
N ILE A 236 -9.16 -4.87 6.08
CA ILE A 236 -10.10 -4.59 4.98
C ILE A 236 -9.76 -3.29 4.29
N ARG A 237 -9.54 -2.22 5.06
CA ARG A 237 -9.28 -0.89 4.48
C ARG A 237 -7.99 -0.84 3.70
N ASN A 238 -6.91 -1.40 4.23
CA ASN A 238 -5.66 -1.43 3.49
C ASN A 238 -5.75 -2.32 2.25
N THR A 239 -6.50 -3.43 2.32
CA THR A 239 -6.79 -4.27 1.14
C THR A 239 -7.52 -3.46 0.07
N LYS A 240 -8.55 -2.70 0.43
CA LYS A 240 -9.30 -1.82 -0.48
C LYS A 240 -8.43 -0.76 -1.13
N ILE A 241 -7.61 -0.04 -0.35
CA ILE A 241 -6.69 1.00 -0.86
C ILE A 241 -5.74 0.41 -1.90
N ILE A 242 -5.18 -0.78 -1.61
CA ILE A 242 -4.29 -1.46 -2.55
C ILE A 242 -5.03 -1.82 -3.83
N ILE A 243 -6.25 -2.37 -3.76
CA ILE A 243 -7.06 -2.72 -4.94
C ILE A 243 -7.40 -1.48 -5.76
N GLN A 244 -7.92 -0.42 -5.12
CA GLN A 244 -8.26 0.86 -5.75
C GLN A 244 -7.07 1.44 -6.49
N ARG A 245 -5.92 1.55 -5.80
CA ARG A 245 -4.69 2.07 -6.41
C ARG A 245 -4.17 1.19 -7.54
N SER A 246 -4.26 -0.14 -7.40
CA SER A 246 -3.86 -1.09 -8.45
C SER A 246 -4.71 -0.92 -9.70
N TYR A 247 -6.03 -0.78 -9.52
CA TYR A 247 -6.97 -0.52 -10.59
C TYR A 247 -6.66 0.80 -11.31
N ARG A 248 -6.38 1.85 -10.54
CA ARG A 248 -6.00 3.16 -11.08
C ARG A 248 -4.73 3.09 -11.93
N ILE A 249 -3.68 2.43 -11.45
CA ILE A 249 -2.42 2.26 -12.18
C ILE A 249 -2.66 1.47 -13.47
N LEU A 250 -3.34 0.32 -13.39
CA LEU A 250 -3.57 -0.57 -14.52
C LEU A 250 -4.37 0.11 -15.65
N ASN A 251 -5.40 0.88 -15.29
CA ASN A 251 -6.29 1.56 -16.23
C ASN A 251 -5.88 3.00 -16.55
N LYS A 252 -4.76 3.47 -15.97
CA LYS A 252 -4.33 4.87 -16.02
C LYS A 252 -5.43 5.87 -15.60
N PHE A 253 -6.19 5.52 -14.57
CA PHE A 253 -7.37 6.25 -14.12
C PHE A 253 -7.04 7.23 -12.97
N ASP A 254 -6.89 8.52 -13.32
CA ASP A 254 -6.45 9.61 -12.43
C ASP A 254 -7.59 10.58 -12.04
N LYS A 255 -8.85 10.17 -12.25
CA LYS A 255 -10.05 10.99 -12.02
C LYS A 255 -10.83 10.52 -10.80
N GLU A 256 -11.86 11.29 -10.43
CA GLU A 256 -12.88 10.86 -9.47
C GLU A 256 -13.60 9.60 -9.96
N TRP A 257 -13.97 8.73 -9.03
CA TRP A 257 -14.67 7.48 -9.33
C TRP A 257 -16.02 7.75 -10.00
N ASP A 258 -16.29 7.05 -11.10
CA ASP A 258 -17.62 6.98 -11.70
C ASP A 258 -18.25 5.61 -11.47
N VAL A 259 -19.55 5.50 -11.74
CA VAL A 259 -20.32 4.28 -11.47
C VAL A 259 -19.74 3.05 -12.17
N GLU A 260 -19.17 3.20 -13.36
CA GLU A 260 -18.59 2.08 -14.10
C GLU A 260 -17.32 1.56 -13.40
N HIS A 261 -16.36 2.45 -13.14
CA HIS A 261 -15.12 2.12 -12.46
C HIS A 261 -15.35 1.65 -11.02
N GLU A 262 -16.29 2.27 -10.30
CA GLU A 262 -16.69 1.82 -8.97
C GLU A 262 -17.16 0.38 -8.99
N ASN A 263 -18.06 0.02 -9.91
CA ASN A 263 -18.60 -1.32 -9.99
C ASN A 263 -17.50 -2.35 -10.29
N GLU A 264 -16.55 -2.05 -11.18
CA GLU A 264 -15.45 -2.98 -11.44
C GLU A 264 -14.56 -3.21 -10.20
N VAL A 265 -14.21 -2.15 -9.48
CA VAL A 265 -13.41 -2.26 -8.25
C VAL A 265 -14.19 -3.00 -7.14
N ARG A 266 -15.50 -2.75 -7.02
CA ARG A 266 -16.38 -3.49 -6.10
C ARG A 266 -16.36 -4.99 -6.40
N GLU A 267 -16.48 -5.37 -7.66
CA GLU A 267 -16.45 -6.77 -8.09
C GLU A 267 -15.10 -7.44 -7.80
N ILE A 268 -13.99 -6.73 -7.99
CA ILE A 268 -12.64 -7.22 -7.61
C ILE A 268 -12.55 -7.45 -6.11
N CYS A 269 -13.04 -6.50 -5.29
CA CYS A 269 -13.06 -6.65 -3.83
C CYS A 269 -13.91 -7.86 -3.41
N LYS A 270 -15.13 -8.01 -3.95
CA LYS A 270 -16.02 -9.16 -3.68
C LYS A 270 -15.31 -10.47 -4.00
N TYR A 271 -14.69 -10.58 -5.17
CA TYR A 271 -13.98 -11.77 -5.58
C TYR A 271 -12.85 -12.13 -4.60
N ILE A 272 -12.00 -11.16 -4.24
CA ILE A 272 -10.86 -11.38 -3.33
C ILE A 272 -11.34 -11.77 -1.92
N PHE A 273 -12.33 -11.06 -1.37
CA PHE A 273 -12.85 -11.35 -0.04
C PHE A 273 -13.53 -12.72 0.04
N LYS A 274 -14.32 -13.06 -0.98
CA LYS A 274 -14.98 -14.36 -1.09
C LYS A 274 -13.96 -15.50 -1.18
N LYS A 275 -12.94 -15.35 -2.04
CA LYS A 275 -11.84 -16.33 -2.18
C LYS A 275 -11.04 -16.51 -0.90
N SER A 276 -10.99 -15.48 -0.06
CA SER A 276 -10.30 -15.49 1.23
C SER A 276 -11.11 -16.13 2.37
N GLY A 277 -12.40 -16.43 2.14
CA GLY A 277 -13.29 -17.06 3.11
C GLY A 277 -14.05 -16.08 4.01
N ILE A 278 -14.15 -14.80 3.64
CA ILE A 278 -14.98 -13.82 4.35
C ILE A 278 -16.47 -14.13 4.06
N LYS A 279 -17.33 -13.98 5.06
CA LYS A 279 -18.78 -14.27 4.93
C LYS A 279 -19.44 -13.26 4.00
N GLU A 280 -20.35 -13.74 3.15
CA GLU A 280 -21.05 -12.92 2.15
C GLU A 280 -21.73 -11.67 2.76
N LYS A 281 -22.34 -11.81 3.94
CA LYS A 281 -22.97 -10.69 4.66
C LYS A 281 -21.97 -9.56 4.94
N ASP A 282 -20.78 -9.91 5.39
CA ASP A 282 -19.73 -8.94 5.74
C ASP A 282 -19.13 -8.32 4.46
N ILE A 283 -19.03 -9.11 3.38
CA ILE A 283 -18.55 -8.63 2.07
C ILE A 283 -19.41 -7.49 1.54
N GLU A 284 -20.74 -7.62 1.56
CA GLU A 284 -21.63 -6.57 1.07
C GLU A 284 -21.48 -5.27 1.87
N GLU A 285 -21.36 -5.36 3.19
CA GLU A 285 -21.10 -4.19 4.06
C GLU A 285 -19.77 -3.51 3.70
N TYR A 286 -18.72 -4.30 3.51
CA TYR A 286 -17.41 -3.78 3.15
C TYR A 286 -17.41 -3.16 1.75
N VAL A 287 -18.13 -3.72 0.78
CA VAL A 287 -18.10 -3.21 -0.60
C VAL A 287 -19.01 -2.00 -0.80
N VAL A 288 -20.06 -1.84 0.01
CA VAL A 288 -20.89 -0.62 0.03
C VAL A 288 -20.11 0.58 0.57
N SER A 289 -19.28 0.37 1.60
CA SER A 289 -18.45 1.40 2.25
C SER A 289 -17.07 1.61 1.58
N LEU A 290 -17.00 1.44 0.26
CA LEU A 290 -15.71 1.41 -0.47
C LEU A 290 -15.22 2.82 -0.88
N PHE A 291 -16.12 3.72 -1.24
CA PHE A 291 -15.83 5.05 -1.77
C PHE A 291 -16.30 6.14 -0.83
#